data_AF-A0A0F3H1T9-F1
#
_entry.id   AF-A0A0F3H1T9-F1
#
_cell.length_a   1.000
_cell.length_b   1.000
_cell.length_c   1.000
_cell.angle_alpha   90.00
_cell.angle_beta   90.00
_cell.angle_gamma   90.00
#
_symmetry.space_group_name_H-M   'P 1'
#
loop_
_entity.id
_entity.type
_entity.pdbx_description
1 polymer ?
#
loop_
_entity_poly.entity_id
_entity_poly.type
_entity_poly.pdbx_seq_one_letter_code
_entity_poly.pdbx_strand_id
1 'polypeptide(L)' 'MLLSKGEFITIDDFMCDTDAPVVVVDNSAKGIKEMEKDLILKTLKDVNGNKTKAAKILGVSVRTIRNKLNEYGKFFPDP' A
#
# COMPACT_ATOMS: atom_id res chain seq x y z
N MET A 1 32.20 9.00 22.11
CA MET A 1 31.45 10.09 22.76
C MET A 1 30.32 10.46 21.80
N LEU A 2 29.10 10.02 22.08
CA LEU A 2 27.91 10.31 21.27
C LEU A 2 27.45 11.73 21.60
N LEU A 3 27.46 12.63 20.61
CA LEU A 3 26.78 13.92 20.70
C LEU A 3 25.51 13.82 19.87
N SER A 4 24.37 13.50 20.49
CA SER A 4 23.08 13.92 19.94
C SER A 4 22.73 15.27 20.56
N LYS A 5 22.27 16.22 19.74
CA LYS A 5 21.81 17.56 20.18
C LYS A 5 20.27 17.66 20.26
N GLY A 6 19.56 16.53 20.37
CA GLY A 6 18.10 16.51 20.36
C GLY A 6 17.50 15.37 21.21
N GLU A 7 16.27 15.58 21.65
CA GLU A 7 15.52 14.74 22.61
C GLU A 7 14.96 13.44 21.99
N PHE A 8 14.92 13.32 20.66
CA PHE A 8 14.41 12.13 19.96
C PHE A 8 15.30 11.78 18.75
N ILE A 9 15.52 10.48 18.55
CA ILE A 9 16.23 9.94 17.38
C ILE A 9 15.23 9.90 16.22
N THR A 10 15.52 10.60 15.13
CA THR A 10 14.71 10.54 13.91
C THR A 10 15.29 9.51 12.94
N ILE A 11 14.48 9.08 11.96
CA ILE A 11 14.91 8.11 10.94
C ILE A 11 16.12 8.64 10.15
N ASP A 12 16.26 9.97 10.05
CA ASP A 12 17.38 10.65 9.42
C ASP A 12 18.72 10.49 10.19
N ASP A 13 18.70 10.12 11.47
CA ASP A 13 19.92 9.82 12.24
C ASP A 13 20.52 8.45 11.86
N PHE A 14 19.73 7.59 11.21
CA PHE A 14 20.15 6.29 10.69
C PHE A 14 20.54 6.41 9.21
N MET A 15 21.43 7.36 8.89
CA MET A 15 22.09 7.47 7.58
C MET A 15 22.70 6.12 7.22
N CYS A 16 21.94 5.31 6.47
CA CYS A 16 22.39 4.07 5.90
C CYS A 16 23.05 4.47 4.57
N ASP A 17 24.34 4.19 4.44
CA ASP A 17 25.11 4.33 3.19
C ASP A 17 24.57 3.35 2.14
N THR A 18 23.38 3.65 1.62
CA THR A 18 22.82 2.97 0.47
C THR A 18 22.43 4.03 -0.53
N ASP A 19 23.21 4.14 -1.61
CA ASP A 19 22.93 4.92 -2.83
C ASP A 19 21.63 4.48 -3.57
N ALA A 20 20.75 3.73 -2.91
CA ALA A 20 19.45 3.40 -3.43
C ALA A 20 18.52 4.60 -3.22
N PRO A 21 17.82 5.08 -4.26
CA PRO A 21 16.87 6.16 -4.11
C PRO A 21 15.82 5.76 -3.07
N VAL A 22 15.76 6.49 -1.97
CA VAL A 22 14.69 6.37 -0.97
C VAL A 22 13.41 6.80 -1.68
N VAL A 23 12.60 5.83 -2.11
CA VAL A 23 11.26 6.10 -2.62
C VAL A 23 10.41 6.51 -1.43
N VAL A 24 10.34 7.82 -1.17
CA VAL A 24 9.38 8.41 -0.25
C VAL A 24 7.98 8.15 -0.79
N VAL A 25 7.35 7.07 -0.32
CA VAL A 25 5.95 6.79 -0.61
C VAL A 25 5.12 7.73 0.27
N ASP A 26 4.88 8.94 -0.23
CA ASP A 26 4.00 9.90 0.42
C ASP A 26 2.55 9.38 0.38
N ASN A 27 2.14 8.73 1.46
CA ASN A 27 0.78 8.21 1.65
C ASN A 27 -0.15 9.24 2.30
N SER A 28 0.28 10.48 2.51
CA SER A 28 -0.46 11.44 3.34
C SER A 28 -1.69 12.07 2.66
N ALA A 29 -1.82 11.93 1.32
CA ALA A 29 -2.89 12.54 0.56
C ALA A 29 -3.83 11.56 -0.19
N LYS A 30 -3.70 10.24 0.00
CA LYS A 30 -4.59 9.28 -0.65
C LYS A 30 -5.93 9.19 0.07
N GLY A 31 -7.02 9.35 -0.68
CA GLY A 31 -8.37 9.13 -0.14
C GLY A 31 -8.57 7.68 0.30
N ILE A 32 -9.50 7.45 1.24
CA ILE A 32 -9.82 6.09 1.75
C ILE A 32 -10.12 5.12 0.59
N LYS A 33 -10.78 5.61 -0.47
CA LYS A 33 -11.09 4.80 -1.67
C LYS A 33 -9.84 4.34 -2.42
N GLU A 34 -8.83 5.18 -2.53
CA GLU A 34 -7.58 4.82 -3.21
C GLU A 34 -6.76 3.83 -2.38
N MET A 35 -6.68 4.05 -1.07
CA MET A 35 -6.04 3.10 -0.16
C MET A 35 -6.74 1.73 -0.19
N GLU A 36 -8.07 1.71 -0.20
CA GLU A 36 -8.85 0.47 -0.35
C GLU A 36 -8.57 -0.21 -1.70
N LYS A 37 -8.53 0.55 -2.80
CA LYS A 37 -8.20 0.05 -4.14
C LYS A 37 -6.81 -0.59 -4.16
N ASP A 38 -5.81 0.12 -3.68
CA ASP A 38 -4.42 -0.34 -3.64
C ASP A 38 -4.29 -1.63 -2.82
N LEU A 39 -4.96 -1.68 -1.66
CA LEU A 39 -4.97 -2.87 -0.81
C LEU A 39 -5.59 -4.07 -1.52
N ILE A 40 -6.77 -3.90 -2.14
CA ILE A 40 -7.45 -4.97 -2.89
C ILE A 40 -6.59 -5.47 -4.05
N LEU A 41 -5.96 -4.57 -4.81
CA LEU A 41 -5.12 -4.91 -5.95
C LEU A 41 -3.84 -5.65 -5.52
N LYS A 42 -3.19 -5.16 -4.45
CA LYS A 42 -2.00 -5.81 -3.89
C LYS A 42 -2.32 -7.23 -3.45
N THR A 43 -3.38 -7.42 -2.66
CA THR A 43 -3.75 -8.76 -2.19
C THR A 43 -4.14 -9.68 -3.35
N LEU A 44 -4.82 -9.18 -4.38
CA LEU A 44 -5.11 -9.95 -5.58
C LEU A 44 -3.83 -10.38 -6.31
N LYS A 45 -2.83 -9.51 -6.42
CA LYS A 45 -1.53 -9.84 -7.01
C LYS A 45 -0.84 -10.96 -6.22
N ASP A 46 -0.84 -10.87 -4.89
CA ASP A 46 -0.22 -11.86 -3.99
C ASP A 46 -0.87 -13.25 -4.10
N VAL A 47 -2.17 -13.32 -4.46
CA VAL A 47 -2.90 -14.58 -4.66
C VAL A 47 -3.16 -14.92 -6.12
N ASN A 48 -2.39 -14.35 -7.06
CA ASN A 48 -2.49 -14.60 -8.50
C ASN A 48 -3.92 -14.42 -9.06
N GLY A 49 -4.60 -13.35 -8.64
CA GLY A 49 -5.95 -12.98 -9.10
C GLY A 49 -7.09 -13.81 -8.52
N ASN A 50 -6.82 -14.71 -7.56
CA ASN A 50 -7.85 -15.52 -6.92
C ASN A 50 -8.73 -14.69 -5.96
N LYS A 51 -9.90 -14.28 -6.46
CA LYS A 51 -10.87 -13.44 -5.75
C LYS A 51 -11.39 -14.05 -4.44
N THR A 52 -11.52 -15.38 -4.38
CA THR A 52 -11.98 -16.08 -3.16
C THR A 52 -10.92 -16.04 -2.07
N LYS A 53 -9.65 -16.27 -2.42
CA LYS A 53 -8.53 -16.16 -1.47
C LYS A 53 -8.32 -14.72 -1.02
N ALA A 54 -8.37 -13.75 -1.94
CA ALA A 54 -8.23 -12.33 -1.60
C ALA A 54 -9.32 -11.87 -0.62
N ALA A 55 -10.59 -12.25 -0.88
CA ALA A 55 -11.70 -11.96 0.02
C ALA A 55 -11.49 -12.53 1.43
N LYS A 56 -10.99 -13.76 1.53
CA LYS A 56 -10.67 -14.40 2.82
C LYS A 56 -9.56 -13.65 3.57
N ILE A 57 -8.51 -13.21 2.87
CA ILE A 57 -7.39 -12.46 3.48
C ILE A 57 -7.84 -11.08 3.95
N LEU A 58 -8.66 -10.39 3.15
CA LEU A 58 -9.15 -9.05 3.44
C LEU A 58 -10.34 -9.02 4.41
N GLY A 59 -10.89 -10.18 4.80
CA GLY A 59 -12.03 -10.26 5.71
C GLY A 59 -13.34 -9.75 5.12
N VAL A 60 -13.51 -9.79 3.80
CA VAL A 60 -14.73 -9.34 3.10
C VAL A 60 -15.35 -10.46 2.28
N SER A 61 -16.57 -10.24 1.79
CA SER A 61 -17.22 -11.21 0.89
C SER A 61 -16.59 -11.21 -0.50
N VAL A 62 -16.63 -12.36 -1.19
CA VAL A 62 -16.23 -12.44 -2.62
C VAL A 62 -17.09 -11.50 -3.49
N ARG A 63 -18.34 -11.26 -3.09
CA ARG A 63 -19.24 -10.28 -3.75
C ARG A 63 -18.69 -8.86 -3.62
N THR A 64 -18.19 -8.48 -2.44
CA THR A 64 -17.56 -7.18 -2.20
C THR A 64 -16.36 -6.98 -3.12
N ILE A 65 -15.47 -7.98 -3.21
CA ILE A 65 -14.30 -7.92 -4.12
C ILE A 65 -14.76 -7.77 -5.58
N ARG A 66 -15.75 -8.55 -6.03
CA ARG A 66 -16.31 -8.42 -7.39
C ARG A 66 -16.89 -7.02 -7.64
N ASN A 67 -17.69 -6.51 -6.71
CA ASN A 67 -18.31 -5.20 -6.82
C ASN A 67 -17.25 -4.09 -6.92
N LYS A 68 -16.24 -4.14 -6.05
CA LYS A 68 -15.13 -3.18 -6.05
C LYS A 68 -14.31 -3.26 -7.34
N LEU A 69 -14.00 -4.46 -7.82
CA LEU A 69 -13.32 -4.62 -9.11
C LEU A 69 -14.14 -4.08 -10.30
N ASN A 70 -15.46 -4.24 -10.27
CA ASN A 70 -16.34 -3.67 -11.30
C ASN A 70 -16.38 -2.13 -11.22
N GLU A 71 -16.37 -1.56 -10.00
CA GLU A 71 -16.25 -0.12 -9.78
C GLU A 71 -14.90 0.40 -10.32
N TYR A 72 -13.82 -0.33 -10.06
CA TYR A 72 -12.48 0.01 -10.54
C TYR A 72 -12.31 -0.19 -12.04
N GLY A 73 -12.98 -1.15 -12.68
CA GLY A 73 -12.91 -1.36 -14.13
C GLY A 73 -13.42 -0.18 -14.96
N LYS A 74 -14.26 0.70 -14.38
CA LYS A 74 -14.63 1.99 -14.99
C LYS A 74 -13.56 3.08 -14.81
N PHE A 75 -12.60 2.85 -13.90
CA PHE A 75 -11.55 3.78 -13.47
C PHE A 75 -10.18 3.08 -13.43
N PHE A 76 -9.98 2.03 -14.22
CA PHE A 76 -8.71 1.32 -14.29
C PHE A 76 -7.91 2.14 -15.28
N PRO A 77 -6.88 2.90 -14.86
CA PRO A 77 -6.03 3.56 -15.83
C PRO A 77 -5.48 2.45 -16.74
N ASP A 78 -5.68 2.63 -18.04
CA ASP A 78 -5.13 1.75 -19.04
C ASP A 78 -3.59 1.66 -18.85
N PRO A 79 -2.98 0.51 -19.17
CA PRO A 79 -1.54 0.29 -18.99
C PRO A 79 -0.66 1.30 -19.76
#